data_AF-A0A085VDB7-F1
#
_entry.id   AF-A0A085VDB7-F1
#
_cell.length_a   1.000
_cell.length_b   1.000
_cell.length_c   1.000
_cell.angle_alpha   90.00
_cell.angle_beta   90.00
_cell.angle_gamma   90.00
#
_symmetry.space_group_name_H-M   'P 1'
#
loop_
_entity.id
_entity.type
_entity.pdbx_description
1 polymer ?
#
loop_
_entity_poly.entity_id
_entity_poly.type
_entity_poly.pdbx_seq_one_letter_code
_entity_poly.pdbx_strand_id
1 'polypeptide(L)'
;MAKEIAGPPSMNRAPLAGLLEAFPTGQVTYLAPLPLPTDLPPQDYGQAVGEVNDICLDLGVGLPSVFGWQMTLGGPFWAIWFSGLFAPAFIWFLTLTWGDGFDQAAQNALYYMPFGLEVGGWLAAVTLTIYLTITFHHLLKYKEVVPTRFNRQRREVCFVPRGHTEPIFVPWESLSAWVVQARSVTQYGLDIRYAMGVGFYHPPHDEHYSLEFFCAGFDLAVCNWEAIRAYMEYEVHSLKEIQDPLELQNPGDPPHEGLHTFYNARERMRRRRKNREVGFFYPFWWYLYHVLTLWTLPNYLTEWEIRRIKSIGRAVIPDAMQSWSEPLPPEQWAKPSAELLRLSQSVKALRDKRPSQNLASRFAEVLQADRDTAK
;
A
#
# COMPACT_ATOMS: atom_id res chain seq x y z
N MET A 1 -13.97 13.13 45.55
CA MET A 1 -14.90 13.13 44.41
C MET A 1 -14.12 12.75 43.17
N ALA A 2 -14.09 11.45 42.86
CA ALA A 2 -13.46 10.95 41.65
C ALA A 2 -14.38 11.29 40.47
N LYS A 3 -13.85 12.04 39.50
CA LYS A 3 -14.53 12.33 38.25
C LYS A 3 -14.52 11.03 37.45
N GLU A 4 -15.67 10.37 37.38
CA GLU A 4 -15.93 9.27 36.46
C GLU A 4 -15.47 9.72 35.07
N ILE A 5 -14.38 9.12 34.60
CA ILE A 5 -13.98 9.23 33.20
C ILE A 5 -15.05 8.42 32.47
N ALA A 6 -15.98 9.13 31.82
CA ALA A 6 -16.96 8.51 30.95
C ALA A 6 -16.22 7.54 30.03
N GLY A 7 -16.55 6.25 30.12
CA GLY A 7 -16.06 5.25 29.18
C GLY A 7 -16.42 5.65 27.75
N PRO A 8 -15.74 5.10 26.73
CA PRO A 8 -16.12 5.34 25.35
C PRO A 8 -17.62 5.02 25.17
N PRO A 9 -18.37 5.81 24.39
CA PRO A 9 -19.79 5.58 24.18
C PRO A 9 -20.02 4.14 23.69
N SER A 10 -21.09 3.49 24.15
CA SER A 10 -21.45 2.13 23.74
C SER A 10 -21.67 2.08 22.22
N MET A 11 -20.70 1.56 21.46
CA MET A 11 -20.72 1.48 20.00
C MET A 11 -21.57 0.32 19.48
N ASN A 12 -22.83 0.21 19.94
CA ASN A 12 -23.78 -0.77 19.40
C ASN A 12 -24.24 -0.40 17.96
N ARG A 13 -23.73 0.69 17.38
CA ARG A 13 -23.99 1.11 16.00
C ARG A 13 -22.71 1.59 15.35
N ALA A 14 -22.47 1.12 14.13
CA ALA A 14 -21.41 1.61 13.27
C ALA A 14 -21.49 3.15 13.14
N PRO A 15 -20.38 3.89 13.33
CA PRO A 15 -20.34 5.34 13.18
C PRO A 15 -20.63 5.72 11.73
N LEU A 16 -21.52 6.69 11.51
CA LEU A 16 -21.95 7.10 10.17
C LEU A 16 -20.82 7.74 9.35
N ALA A 17 -20.93 7.64 8.03
CA ALA A 17 -20.09 8.42 7.11
C ALA A 17 -20.16 9.93 7.43
N GLY A 18 -19.02 10.61 7.36
CA GLY A 18 -18.89 12.03 7.69
C GLY A 18 -18.74 12.36 9.18
N LEU A 19 -18.90 11.38 10.08
CA LEU A 19 -18.58 11.58 11.49
C LEU A 19 -17.07 11.82 11.66
N LEU A 20 -16.74 12.79 12.52
CA LEU A 20 -15.37 13.08 12.95
C LEU A 20 -15.26 12.76 14.44
N GLU A 21 -14.33 11.88 14.78
CA GLU A 21 -14.04 11.53 16.17
C GLU A 21 -12.63 11.98 16.52
N ALA A 22 -12.54 12.96 17.42
CA ALA A 22 -11.25 13.49 17.87
C ALA A 22 -10.72 12.70 19.07
N PHE A 23 -9.42 12.42 19.06
CA PHE A 23 -8.68 11.87 20.19
C PHE A 23 -7.47 12.77 20.50
N PRO A 24 -6.82 12.66 21.68
CA PRO A 24 -5.82 13.65 22.11
C PRO A 24 -4.68 13.90 21.12
N THR A 25 -4.32 12.89 20.33
CA THR A 25 -3.22 12.95 19.36
C THR A 25 -3.70 12.99 17.90
N GLY A 26 -5.00 13.15 17.63
CA GLY A 26 -5.48 13.03 16.25
C GLY A 26 -6.99 13.03 16.07
N GLN A 27 -7.41 12.54 14.92
CA GLN A 27 -8.83 12.40 14.58
C GLN A 27 -9.06 11.21 13.66
N VAL A 28 -10.27 10.65 13.71
CA VAL A 28 -10.76 9.62 12.81
C VAL A 28 -11.89 10.22 11.98
N THR A 29 -11.82 10.05 10.67
CA THR A 29 -12.87 10.44 9.72
C THR A 29 -13.53 9.19 9.17
N TYR A 30 -14.82 9.01 9.43
CA TYR A 30 -15.57 7.86 8.92
C TYR A 30 -16.08 8.13 7.50
N LEU A 31 -15.90 7.15 6.61
CA LEU A 31 -16.30 7.19 5.19
C LEU A 31 -17.45 6.23 4.88
N ALA A 32 -17.67 5.22 5.71
CA ALA A 32 -18.78 4.26 5.64
C ALA A 32 -19.19 3.83 7.06
N PRO A 33 -20.43 3.34 7.30
CA PRO A 33 -21.35 2.63 6.41
C PRO A 33 -22.09 3.53 5.41
N LEU A 34 -22.76 2.90 4.44
CA LEU A 34 -23.27 3.52 3.20
C LEU A 34 -22.14 4.20 2.42
N PRO A 35 -21.47 3.46 1.51
CA PRO A 35 -20.24 3.90 0.88
C PRO A 35 -20.50 4.99 -0.17
N LEU A 36 -20.61 6.24 0.28
CA LEU A 36 -20.89 7.42 -0.54
C LEU A 36 -19.68 7.80 -1.42
N PRO A 37 -19.91 8.35 -2.64
CA PRO A 37 -18.83 8.77 -3.52
C PRO A 37 -18.04 9.94 -2.94
N THR A 38 -16.70 9.87 -3.00
CA THR A 38 -15.82 10.89 -2.41
C THR A 38 -15.36 11.96 -3.42
N ASP A 39 -15.52 11.68 -4.72
CA ASP A 39 -15.00 12.44 -5.89
C ASP A 39 -13.47 12.52 -5.97
N LEU A 40 -12.74 11.81 -5.12
CA LEU A 40 -11.31 11.60 -5.32
C LEU A 40 -11.11 10.51 -6.39
N PRO A 41 -9.94 10.47 -7.06
CA PRO A 41 -9.70 9.45 -8.06
C PRO A 41 -9.64 8.06 -7.39
N PRO A 42 -10.24 7.01 -7.99
CA PRO A 42 -10.15 5.64 -7.48
C PRO A 42 -8.75 5.10 -7.75
N GLN A 43 -7.82 5.37 -6.83
CA GLN A 43 -6.40 5.03 -7.00
C GLN A 43 -5.83 4.37 -5.74
N ASP A 44 -5.13 3.26 -5.94
CA ASP A 44 -4.44 2.52 -4.88
C ASP A 44 -2.93 2.75 -4.96
N TYR A 45 -2.48 3.87 -4.40
CA TYR A 45 -1.05 4.22 -4.37
C TYR A 45 -0.23 3.32 -3.45
N GLY A 46 -0.87 2.76 -2.42
CA GLY A 46 -0.23 1.90 -1.43
C GLY A 46 -0.07 0.45 -1.88
N GLN A 47 -0.58 0.08 -3.06
CA GLN A 47 -0.66 -1.31 -3.54
C GLN A 47 -1.31 -2.24 -2.50
N ALA A 48 -2.30 -1.72 -1.76
CA ALA A 48 -3.02 -2.47 -0.74
C ALA A 48 -3.96 -3.52 -1.35
N VAL A 49 -4.42 -3.28 -2.59
CA VAL A 49 -5.21 -4.20 -3.39
C VAL A 49 -4.28 -5.20 -4.07
N GLY A 50 -4.55 -6.49 -3.87
CA GLY A 50 -3.72 -7.58 -4.39
C GLY A 50 -4.16 -8.09 -5.76
N GLU A 51 -5.40 -8.57 -5.86
CA GLU A 51 -5.98 -9.11 -7.08
C GLU A 51 -7.36 -8.48 -7.32
N VAL A 52 -7.66 -8.16 -8.57
CA VAL A 52 -8.96 -7.65 -9.02
C VAL A 52 -9.39 -8.50 -10.21
N ASN A 53 -10.59 -9.04 -10.14
CA ASN A 53 -11.23 -9.73 -11.25
C ASN A 53 -12.70 -9.29 -11.37
N ASP A 54 -13.49 -9.95 -12.21
CA ASP A 54 -14.87 -9.51 -12.46
C ASP A 54 -15.88 -9.80 -11.34
N ILE A 55 -15.46 -10.48 -10.28
CA ILE A 55 -16.32 -10.99 -9.21
C ILE A 55 -15.81 -10.45 -7.87
N CYS A 56 -14.51 -10.62 -7.62
CA CYS A 56 -13.85 -10.34 -6.36
C CYS A 56 -12.63 -9.40 -6.47
N LEU A 57 -12.45 -8.61 -5.42
CA LEU A 57 -11.25 -7.82 -5.14
C LEU A 57 -10.65 -8.28 -3.81
N ASP A 58 -9.34 -8.52 -3.78
CA ASP A 58 -8.59 -8.92 -2.58
C ASP A 58 -7.85 -7.74 -1.98
N LEU A 59 -8.06 -7.49 -0.69
CA LEU A 59 -7.45 -6.41 0.09
C LEU A 59 -6.52 -6.98 1.17
N GLY A 60 -5.38 -6.31 1.39
CA GLY A 60 -4.42 -6.64 2.45
C GLY A 60 -3.34 -7.64 2.04
N VAL A 61 -3.30 -8.03 0.77
CA VAL A 61 -2.31 -8.95 0.19
C VAL A 61 -1.67 -8.27 -1.03
N GLY A 62 -1.10 -7.09 -0.80
CA GLY A 62 -0.29 -6.40 -1.79
C GLY A 62 0.86 -7.29 -2.26
N LEU A 63 1.21 -7.19 -3.54
CA LEU A 63 2.35 -7.91 -4.11
C LEU A 63 3.65 -7.15 -3.81
N PRO A 64 4.76 -7.84 -3.50
CA PRO A 64 6.02 -7.19 -3.18
C PRO A 64 6.53 -6.37 -4.36
N SER A 65 7.11 -5.21 -4.07
CA SER A 65 7.79 -4.36 -5.05
C SER A 65 9.22 -4.84 -5.31
N VAL A 66 9.77 -4.46 -6.47
CA VAL A 66 11.17 -4.76 -6.84
C VAL A 66 12.16 -4.07 -5.90
N PHE A 67 11.77 -2.94 -5.33
CA PHE A 67 12.59 -2.17 -4.40
C PHE A 67 13.04 -2.99 -3.17
N GLY A 68 12.20 -3.88 -2.65
CA GLY A 68 12.55 -4.74 -1.51
C GLY A 68 13.77 -5.62 -1.79
N TRP A 69 13.83 -6.26 -2.96
CA TRP A 69 14.99 -7.07 -3.37
C TRP A 69 16.19 -6.21 -3.78
N GLN A 70 15.96 -5.03 -4.36
CA GLN A 70 17.05 -4.08 -4.62
C GLN A 70 17.75 -3.64 -3.33
N MET A 71 17.01 -3.43 -2.24
CA MET A 71 17.61 -3.12 -0.94
C MET A 71 18.30 -4.35 -0.32
N THR A 72 17.64 -5.51 -0.39
CA THR A 72 18.17 -6.78 0.15
C THR A 72 19.51 -7.18 -0.48
N LEU A 73 19.68 -6.94 -1.78
CA LEU A 73 20.89 -7.29 -2.52
C LEU A 73 21.86 -6.11 -2.67
N GLY A 74 21.33 -4.93 -2.97
CA GLY A 74 22.10 -3.71 -3.21
C GLY A 74 22.75 -3.17 -1.94
N GLY A 75 22.10 -3.29 -0.77
CA GLY A 75 22.70 -2.88 0.51
C GLY A 75 24.01 -3.61 0.83
N PRO A 76 24.02 -4.96 0.84
CA PRO A 76 25.24 -5.76 1.00
C PRO A 76 26.30 -5.47 -0.07
N PHE A 77 25.89 -5.37 -1.35
CA PHE A 77 26.82 -5.05 -2.43
C PHE A 77 27.45 -3.67 -2.25
N TRP A 78 26.65 -2.69 -1.85
CA TRP A 78 27.10 -1.34 -1.53
C TRP A 78 28.06 -1.33 -0.34
N ALA A 79 27.82 -2.13 0.71
CA ALA A 79 28.72 -2.23 1.85
C ALA A 79 30.13 -2.70 1.44
N ILE A 80 30.23 -3.72 0.57
CA ILE A 80 31.52 -4.20 0.05
C ILE A 80 32.18 -3.12 -0.81
N TRP A 81 31.43 -2.52 -1.74
CA TRP A 81 31.98 -1.53 -2.66
C TRP A 81 32.41 -0.24 -1.94
N PHE A 82 31.60 0.22 -0.99
CA PHE A 82 31.87 1.43 -0.22
C PHE A 82 33.10 1.25 0.67
N SER A 83 33.15 0.17 1.45
CA SER A 83 34.28 -0.06 2.35
C SER A 83 35.54 -0.50 1.60
N GLY A 84 35.42 -1.26 0.52
CA GLY A 84 36.55 -1.83 -0.22
C GLY A 84 37.13 -0.95 -1.32
N LEU A 85 36.36 -0.03 -1.89
CA LEU A 85 36.82 0.83 -3.01
C LEU A 85 36.66 2.31 -2.71
N PHE A 86 35.47 2.73 -2.27
CA PHE A 86 35.23 4.15 -2.01
C PHE A 86 36.05 4.67 -0.83
N ALA A 87 36.08 3.97 0.31
CA ALA A 87 36.84 4.39 1.47
C ALA A 87 38.37 4.44 1.19
N PRO A 88 38.99 3.45 0.52
CA PRO A 88 40.37 3.56 0.08
C PRO A 88 40.62 4.71 -0.91
N ALA A 89 39.71 4.95 -1.87
CA ALA A 89 39.82 6.09 -2.77
C ALA A 89 39.70 7.43 -2.03
N PHE A 90 38.89 7.49 -0.98
CA PHE A 90 38.78 8.65 -0.11
C PHE A 90 40.06 8.86 0.72
N ILE A 91 40.68 7.79 1.24
CA ILE A 91 41.99 7.84 1.92
C ILE A 91 43.09 8.33 0.97
N TRP A 92 43.08 7.84 -0.28
CA TRP A 92 43.99 8.31 -1.33
C TRP A 92 43.84 9.83 -1.53
N PHE A 93 42.60 10.31 -1.72
CA PHE A 93 42.31 11.72 -1.91
C PHE A 93 42.74 12.56 -0.71
N LEU A 94 42.41 12.12 0.50
CA LEU A 94 42.81 12.79 1.73
C LEU A 94 44.33 12.93 1.85
N THR A 95 45.06 11.85 1.58
CA THR A 95 46.54 11.83 1.62
C THR A 95 47.12 12.90 0.68
N LEU A 96 46.59 13.02 -0.55
CA LEU A 96 46.98 14.09 -1.47
C LEU A 96 46.65 15.50 -0.95
N THR A 97 45.47 15.69 -0.34
CA THR A 97 45.09 17.00 0.22
C THR A 97 45.94 17.42 1.41
N TRP A 98 46.54 16.46 2.12
CA TRP A 98 47.50 16.70 3.20
C TRP A 98 48.92 17.07 2.70
N GLY A 99 49.14 17.04 1.39
CA GLY A 99 50.41 17.43 0.76
C GLY A 99 51.38 16.27 0.53
N ASP A 100 50.95 15.04 0.79
CA ASP A 100 51.76 13.86 0.51
C ASP A 100 51.80 13.55 -0.99
N GLY A 101 52.90 12.94 -1.44
CA GLY A 101 53.11 12.57 -2.84
C GLY A 101 52.15 11.48 -3.34
N PHE A 102 51.95 11.41 -4.66
CA PHE A 102 51.07 10.44 -5.31
C PHE A 102 51.39 8.98 -4.95
N ASP A 103 52.67 8.65 -4.85
CA ASP A 103 53.11 7.29 -4.50
C ASP A 103 52.68 6.91 -3.07
N GLN A 104 52.79 7.84 -2.13
CA GLN A 104 52.36 7.62 -0.74
C GLN A 104 50.84 7.48 -0.65
N ALA A 105 50.09 8.32 -1.38
CA ALA A 105 48.64 8.23 -1.46
C ALA A 105 48.18 6.87 -2.01
N ALA A 106 48.83 6.38 -3.07
CA ALA A 106 48.53 5.08 -3.66
C ALA A 106 48.86 3.92 -2.69
N GLN A 107 50.02 3.98 -2.03
CA GLN A 107 50.41 2.99 -1.03
C GLN A 107 49.43 2.93 0.14
N ASN A 108 49.04 4.09 0.69
CA ASN A 108 48.08 4.16 1.79
C ASN A 108 46.73 3.54 1.39
N ALA A 109 46.20 3.89 0.23
CA ALA A 109 44.92 3.35 -0.24
C ALA A 109 44.97 1.83 -0.45
N LEU A 110 46.03 1.32 -1.09
CA LEU A 110 46.22 -0.11 -1.28
C LEU A 110 46.43 -0.86 0.03
N TYR A 111 47.07 -0.24 1.03
CA TYR A 111 47.25 -0.82 2.35
C TYR A 111 45.92 -0.98 3.10
N TYR A 112 45.03 0.02 3.04
CA TYR A 112 43.73 -0.05 3.73
C TYR A 112 42.64 -0.81 2.95
N MET A 113 42.83 -1.04 1.64
CA MET A 113 41.86 -1.73 0.80
C MET A 113 41.48 -3.14 1.28
N PRO A 114 42.42 -4.05 1.64
CA PRO A 114 42.09 -5.37 2.18
C PRO A 114 41.24 -5.30 3.46
N PHE A 115 41.59 -4.39 4.39
CA PHE A 115 40.81 -4.18 5.61
C PHE A 115 39.41 -3.66 5.30
N GLY A 116 39.29 -2.72 4.36
CA GLY A 116 38.01 -2.22 3.87
C GLY A 116 37.13 -3.31 3.27
N LEU A 117 37.72 -4.21 2.47
CA LEU A 117 37.00 -5.37 1.91
C LEU A 117 36.57 -6.37 2.99
N GLU A 118 37.40 -6.63 4.00
CA GLU A 118 37.06 -7.51 5.13
C GLU A 118 35.88 -6.95 5.93
N VAL A 119 35.95 -5.68 6.33
CA VAL A 119 34.87 -5.00 7.06
C VAL A 119 33.59 -4.93 6.21
N GLY A 120 33.73 -4.58 4.92
CA GLY A 120 32.61 -4.54 3.98
C GLY A 120 31.96 -5.91 3.80
N GLY A 121 32.75 -6.98 3.75
CA GLY A 121 32.28 -8.36 3.67
C GLY A 121 31.47 -8.79 4.89
N TRP A 122 31.95 -8.49 6.09
CA TRP A 122 31.20 -8.75 7.33
C TRP A 122 29.89 -7.97 7.40
N LEU A 123 29.93 -6.67 7.07
CA LEU A 123 28.73 -5.84 7.04
C LEU A 123 27.71 -6.35 6.00
N ALA A 124 28.18 -6.78 4.83
CA ALA A 124 27.36 -7.37 3.79
C ALA A 124 26.72 -8.69 4.26
N ALA A 125 27.47 -9.57 4.92
CA ALA A 125 26.94 -10.82 5.45
C ALA A 125 25.85 -10.59 6.50
N VAL A 126 26.07 -9.66 7.44
CA VAL A 126 25.10 -9.32 8.49
C VAL A 126 23.84 -8.71 7.88
N THR A 127 23.97 -7.70 7.03
CA THR A 127 22.82 -7.02 6.41
C THR A 127 22.01 -7.96 5.53
N LEU A 128 22.68 -8.79 4.69
CA LEU A 128 22.00 -9.80 3.88
C LEU A 128 21.24 -10.81 4.74
N THR A 129 21.85 -11.27 5.83
CA THR A 129 21.20 -12.23 6.76
C THR A 129 19.95 -11.63 7.39
N ILE A 130 20.00 -10.37 7.83
CA ILE A 130 18.86 -9.66 8.41
C ILE A 130 17.74 -9.54 7.37
N TYR A 131 18.04 -9.04 6.16
CA TYR A 131 17.03 -8.84 5.13
C TYR A 131 16.40 -10.15 4.67
N LEU A 132 17.20 -11.20 4.43
CA LEU A 132 16.66 -12.52 4.08
C LEU A 132 15.78 -13.07 5.19
N THR A 133 16.18 -12.94 6.46
CA THR A 133 15.36 -13.37 7.60
C THR A 133 14.01 -12.65 7.62
N ILE A 134 13.99 -11.34 7.38
CA ILE A 134 12.76 -10.55 7.29
C ILE A 134 11.89 -11.05 6.12
N THR A 135 12.46 -11.22 4.92
CA THR A 135 11.73 -11.68 3.73
C THR A 135 11.13 -13.07 3.94
N PHE A 136 11.91 -14.03 4.44
CA PHE A 136 11.41 -15.38 4.71
C PHE A 136 10.39 -15.42 5.84
N HIS A 137 10.58 -14.63 6.91
CA HIS A 137 9.59 -14.52 7.98
C HIS A 137 8.28 -13.90 7.47
N HIS A 138 8.35 -12.90 6.59
CA HIS A 138 7.19 -12.32 5.94
C HIS A 138 6.48 -13.34 5.02
N LEU A 139 7.23 -14.10 4.23
CA LEU A 139 6.71 -15.21 3.42
C LEU A 139 5.98 -16.28 4.25
N LEU A 140 6.43 -16.54 5.47
CA LEU A 140 5.75 -17.47 6.38
C LEU A 140 4.39 -16.93 6.84
N LYS A 141 4.24 -15.61 7.03
CA LYS A 141 2.96 -15.00 7.45
C LYS A 141 1.85 -15.19 6.42
N TYR A 142 2.17 -15.26 5.13
CA TYR A 142 1.17 -15.54 4.09
C TYR A 142 0.53 -16.94 4.23
N LYS A 143 1.08 -17.85 5.04
CA LYS A 143 0.46 -19.15 5.31
C LYS A 143 -0.74 -19.07 6.26
N GLU A 144 -0.88 -17.98 6.99
CA GLU A 144 -1.91 -17.82 8.03
C GLU A 144 -2.86 -16.66 7.72
N VAL A 145 -2.46 -15.76 6.82
CA VAL A 145 -3.25 -14.58 6.46
C VAL A 145 -4.04 -14.86 5.20
N VAL A 146 -5.35 -14.92 5.35
CA VAL A 146 -6.30 -14.93 4.23
C VAL A 146 -6.64 -13.48 3.87
N PRO A 147 -6.65 -13.10 2.57
CA PRO A 147 -7.06 -11.76 2.15
C PRO A 147 -8.50 -11.45 2.57
N THR A 148 -8.77 -10.19 2.91
CA THR A 148 -10.14 -9.70 2.98
C THR A 148 -10.66 -9.55 1.55
N ARG A 149 -11.73 -10.26 1.20
CA ARG A 149 -12.25 -10.30 -0.17
C ARG A 149 -13.57 -9.58 -0.28
N PHE A 150 -13.69 -8.72 -1.29
CA PHE A 150 -14.89 -7.97 -1.62
C PHE A 150 -15.56 -8.59 -2.83
N ASN A 151 -16.84 -8.96 -2.76
CA ASN A 151 -17.59 -9.51 -3.88
C ASN A 151 -18.64 -8.52 -4.37
N ARG A 152 -18.45 -7.99 -5.58
CA ARG A 152 -19.32 -6.95 -6.16
C ARG A 152 -20.65 -7.50 -6.69
N GLN A 153 -20.74 -8.80 -7.01
CA GLN A 153 -21.98 -9.44 -7.45
C GLN A 153 -22.94 -9.68 -6.28
N ARG A 154 -22.38 -10.12 -5.13
CA ARG A 154 -23.13 -10.33 -3.88
C ARG A 154 -23.31 -9.05 -3.07
N ARG A 155 -22.50 -8.02 -3.32
CA ARG A 155 -22.39 -6.80 -2.49
C ARG A 155 -22.10 -7.15 -1.02
N GLU A 156 -21.10 -8.00 -0.82
CA GLU A 156 -20.67 -8.51 0.49
C GLU A 156 -19.15 -8.53 0.59
N VAL A 157 -18.64 -8.54 1.82
CA VAL A 157 -17.22 -8.60 2.15
C VAL A 157 -16.97 -9.78 3.06
N CYS A 158 -15.97 -10.59 2.72
CA CYS A 158 -15.53 -11.76 3.46
C CYS A 158 -14.30 -11.43 4.28
N PHE A 159 -14.41 -11.56 5.60
CA PHE A 159 -13.30 -11.49 6.55
C PHE A 159 -13.01 -12.88 7.09
N VAL A 160 -11.73 -13.22 7.19
CA VAL A 160 -11.27 -14.43 7.88
C VAL A 160 -10.28 -13.98 8.96
N PRO A 161 -10.77 -13.71 10.19
CA PRO A 161 -9.91 -13.29 11.28
C PRO A 161 -8.83 -14.34 11.58
N ARG A 162 -7.65 -13.90 12.02
CA ARG A 162 -6.56 -14.83 12.35
C ARG A 162 -7.00 -15.80 13.44
N GLY A 163 -6.82 -17.09 13.17
CA GLY A 163 -7.19 -18.17 14.10
C GLY A 163 -8.64 -18.65 13.98
N HIS A 164 -9.48 -17.98 13.18
CA HIS A 164 -10.82 -18.46 12.85
C HIS A 164 -10.78 -19.19 11.50
N THR A 165 -11.36 -20.39 11.45
CA THR A 165 -11.51 -21.18 10.21
C THR A 165 -12.76 -20.79 9.42
N GLU A 166 -13.75 -20.19 10.07
CA GLU A 166 -15.01 -19.80 9.44
C GLU A 166 -14.95 -18.35 8.92
N PRO A 167 -15.26 -18.13 7.62
CA PRO A 167 -15.36 -16.79 7.06
C PRO A 167 -16.60 -16.06 7.57
N ILE A 168 -16.44 -14.77 7.86
CA ILE A 168 -17.53 -13.87 8.23
C ILE A 168 -17.89 -13.03 7.01
N PHE A 169 -19.15 -13.14 6.58
CA PHE A 169 -19.69 -12.36 5.46
C PHE A 169 -20.46 -11.14 5.98
N VAL A 170 -20.11 -9.98 5.47
CA VAL A 170 -20.65 -8.68 5.90
C VAL A 170 -21.25 -7.97 4.70
N PRO A 171 -22.50 -7.50 4.77
CA PRO A 171 -23.09 -6.70 3.71
C PRO A 171 -22.27 -5.43 3.44
N TRP A 172 -21.99 -5.14 2.17
CA TRP A 172 -21.16 -4.02 1.73
C TRP A 172 -21.60 -2.67 2.31
N GLU A 173 -22.91 -2.43 2.36
CA GLU A 173 -23.47 -1.16 2.84
C GLU A 173 -23.42 -1.01 4.37
N SER A 174 -23.15 -2.11 5.10
CA SER A 174 -22.97 -2.12 6.56
C SER A 174 -21.50 -2.02 7.01
N LEU A 175 -20.56 -2.20 6.08
CA LEU A 175 -19.13 -2.12 6.36
C LEU A 175 -18.75 -0.70 6.78
N SER A 176 -18.00 -0.57 7.87
CA SER A 176 -17.38 0.69 8.25
C SER A 176 -16.03 0.86 7.56
N ALA A 177 -15.76 2.09 7.13
CA ALA A 177 -14.47 2.49 6.60
C ALA A 177 -14.08 3.83 7.21
N TRP A 178 -12.80 4.01 7.52
CA TRP A 178 -12.33 5.22 8.18
C TRP A 178 -10.89 5.56 7.78
N VAL A 179 -10.55 6.82 7.99
CA VAL A 179 -9.18 7.33 7.87
C VAL A 179 -8.76 7.89 9.22
N VAL A 180 -7.70 7.33 9.80
CA VAL A 180 -7.07 7.82 11.01
C VAL A 180 -6.00 8.82 10.64
N GLN A 181 -6.01 9.99 11.28
CA GLN A 181 -4.92 10.95 11.27
C GLN A 181 -4.35 11.05 12.68
N ALA A 182 -3.15 10.52 12.89
CA ALA A 182 -2.42 10.63 14.15
C ALA A 182 -1.29 11.65 14.02
N ARG A 183 -1.04 12.41 15.09
CA ARG A 183 0.00 13.43 15.19
C ARG A 183 0.84 13.15 16.42
N SER A 184 2.16 13.17 16.24
CA SER A 184 3.14 13.08 17.30
C SER A 184 4.07 14.28 17.24
N VAL A 185 4.44 14.83 18.39
CA VAL A 185 5.40 15.93 18.49
C VAL A 185 6.73 15.35 18.95
N THR A 186 7.74 15.46 18.10
CA THR A 186 9.10 15.02 18.40
C THR A 186 10.04 16.23 18.51
N GLN A 187 11.26 16.02 19.00
CA GLN A 187 12.29 17.07 18.99
C GLN A 187 12.62 17.61 17.58
N TYR A 188 12.26 16.86 16.54
CA TYR A 188 12.48 17.21 15.13
C TYR A 188 11.25 17.85 14.47
N GLY A 189 10.17 18.08 15.23
CA GLY A 189 8.93 18.68 14.74
C GLY A 189 7.73 17.73 14.79
N LEU A 190 6.69 18.10 14.04
CA LEU A 190 5.42 17.39 13.96
C LEU A 190 5.52 16.20 12.99
N ASP A 191 5.34 14.98 13.50
CA ASP A 191 5.16 13.77 12.71
C ASP A 191 3.66 13.50 12.55
N ILE A 192 3.15 13.46 11.31
CA ILE A 192 1.74 13.18 11.01
C ILE A 192 1.68 11.87 10.24
N ARG A 193 0.88 10.93 10.74
CA ARG A 193 0.65 9.63 10.11
C ARG A 193 -0.80 9.47 9.74
N TYR A 194 -1.02 8.83 8.61
CA TYR A 194 -2.34 8.50 8.11
C TYR A 194 -2.47 6.98 8.00
N ALA A 195 -3.65 6.46 8.32
CA ALA A 195 -3.98 5.06 8.10
C ALA A 195 -5.41 4.97 7.57
N MET A 196 -5.65 4.00 6.69
CA MET A 196 -6.98 3.64 6.24
C MET A 196 -7.38 2.33 6.92
N GLY A 197 -8.61 2.28 7.43
CA GLY A 197 -9.20 1.09 8.02
C GLY A 197 -10.52 0.71 7.37
N VAL A 198 -10.78 -0.59 7.30
CA VAL A 198 -12.12 -1.15 7.07
C VAL A 198 -12.44 -2.15 8.17
N GLY A 199 -13.70 -2.25 8.55
CA GLY A 199 -14.10 -3.19 9.59
C GLY A 199 -15.58 -3.14 9.91
N PHE A 200 -15.96 -3.93 10.90
CA PHE A 200 -17.33 -4.07 11.35
C PHE A 200 -17.37 -4.56 12.80
N TYR A 201 -18.51 -4.35 13.44
CA TYR A 201 -18.82 -4.94 14.72
C TYR A 201 -19.55 -6.26 14.49
N HIS A 202 -19.14 -7.33 15.17
CA HIS A 202 -19.74 -8.66 15.06
C HIS A 202 -20.58 -8.99 16.31
N PRO A 203 -21.92 -8.84 16.26
CA PRO A 203 -22.77 -9.04 17.43
C PRO A 203 -22.69 -10.43 18.08
N PRO A 204 -22.53 -11.56 17.34
CA PRO A 204 -22.44 -12.88 17.96
C PRO A 204 -21.22 -13.09 18.88
N HIS A 205 -20.09 -12.43 18.60
CA HIS A 205 -18.87 -12.51 19.41
C HIS A 205 -18.62 -11.27 20.27
N ASP A 206 -19.41 -10.20 20.11
CA ASP A 206 -19.22 -8.91 20.77
C ASP A 206 -17.81 -8.32 20.53
N GLU A 207 -17.27 -8.54 19.32
CA GLU A 207 -15.92 -8.14 18.93
C GLU A 207 -15.94 -7.22 17.70
N HIS A 208 -14.95 -6.33 17.61
CA HIS A 208 -14.69 -5.52 16.43
C HIS A 208 -13.57 -6.15 15.60
N TYR A 209 -13.87 -6.41 14.32
CA TYR A 209 -12.86 -6.84 13.36
C TYR A 209 -12.50 -5.68 12.45
N SER A 210 -11.20 -5.40 12.33
CA SER A 210 -10.69 -4.36 11.45
C SER A 210 -9.43 -4.81 10.71
N LEU A 211 -9.25 -4.25 9.52
CA LEU A 211 -8.04 -4.29 8.73
C LEU A 211 -7.57 -2.85 8.53
N GLU A 212 -6.38 -2.53 9.01
CA GLU A 212 -5.81 -1.19 8.90
C GLU A 212 -4.42 -1.23 8.28
N PHE A 213 -4.11 -0.24 7.43
CA PHE A 213 -2.79 -0.06 6.84
C PHE A 213 -2.41 1.41 6.75
N PHE A 214 -1.10 1.68 6.74
CA PHE A 214 -0.58 3.05 6.66
C PHE A 214 -0.71 3.62 5.26
N CYS A 215 -1.01 4.92 5.19
CA CYS A 215 -1.11 5.70 3.97
C CYS A 215 -0.18 6.92 4.05
N ALA A 216 0.36 7.34 2.92
CA ALA A 216 1.27 8.49 2.86
C ALA A 216 0.55 9.86 3.00
N GLY A 217 -0.78 9.89 2.98
CA GLY A 217 -1.57 11.12 3.12
C GLY A 217 -3.05 10.84 3.34
N PHE A 218 -3.79 11.85 3.81
CA PHE A 218 -5.25 11.75 4.00
C PHE A 218 -5.96 11.45 2.67
N ASP A 219 -5.74 12.29 1.65
CA ASP A 219 -6.42 12.13 0.36
C ASP A 219 -6.04 10.80 -0.31
N LEU A 220 -4.80 10.33 -0.12
CA LEU A 220 -4.36 9.01 -0.62
C LEU A 220 -5.10 7.87 0.08
N ALA A 221 -5.34 7.97 1.40
CA ALA A 221 -6.16 7.00 2.13
C ALA A 221 -7.61 6.98 1.61
N VAL A 222 -8.16 8.15 1.30
CA VAL A 222 -9.50 8.25 0.70
C VAL A 222 -9.52 7.73 -0.75
N CYS A 223 -8.47 7.95 -1.55
CA CYS A 223 -8.34 7.37 -2.90
C CYS A 223 -8.32 5.84 -2.84
N ASN A 224 -7.62 5.26 -1.86
CA ASN A 224 -7.61 3.82 -1.63
C ASN A 224 -9.01 3.27 -1.28
N TRP A 225 -9.75 3.97 -0.42
CA TRP A 225 -11.16 3.65 -0.15
C TRP A 225 -12.02 3.77 -1.41
N GLU A 226 -11.83 4.85 -2.18
CA GLU A 226 -12.55 5.09 -3.42
C GLU A 226 -12.25 4.02 -4.47
N ALA A 227 -11.04 3.48 -4.54
CA ALA A 227 -10.71 2.37 -5.43
C ALA A 227 -11.55 1.12 -5.11
N ILE A 228 -11.71 0.78 -3.82
CA ILE A 228 -12.56 -0.33 -3.37
C ILE A 228 -14.03 -0.02 -3.67
N ARG A 229 -14.51 1.19 -3.35
CA ARG A 229 -15.89 1.60 -3.62
C ARG A 229 -16.20 1.56 -5.11
N ALA A 230 -15.37 2.17 -5.95
CA ALA A 230 -15.53 2.23 -7.39
C ALA A 230 -15.54 0.83 -8.01
N TYR A 231 -14.73 -0.11 -7.50
CA TYR A 231 -14.80 -1.51 -7.88
C TYR A 231 -16.17 -2.15 -7.52
N MET A 232 -16.65 -1.93 -6.29
CA MET A 232 -17.94 -2.47 -5.81
C MET A 232 -19.16 -1.88 -6.54
N GLU A 233 -19.04 -0.65 -7.05
CA GLU A 233 -20.08 0.05 -7.82
C GLU A 233 -19.90 -0.07 -9.34
N TYR A 234 -19.04 -0.98 -9.83
CA TYR A 234 -18.79 -1.23 -11.26
C TYR A 234 -18.27 -0.01 -12.04
N GLU A 235 -17.57 0.91 -11.39
CA GLU A 235 -16.90 2.05 -12.01
C GLU A 235 -15.47 1.72 -12.46
N VAL A 236 -14.85 0.71 -11.82
CA VAL A 236 -13.50 0.22 -12.12
C VAL A 236 -13.54 -1.29 -12.38
N HIS A 237 -12.74 -1.75 -13.35
CA HIS A 237 -12.75 -3.16 -13.77
C HIS A 237 -11.40 -3.86 -13.76
N SER A 238 -10.29 -3.12 -13.62
CA SER A 238 -8.96 -3.73 -13.62
C SER A 238 -8.03 -3.16 -12.55
N LEU A 239 -7.09 -3.98 -12.10
CA LEU A 239 -6.03 -3.56 -11.18
C LEU A 239 -5.14 -2.46 -11.79
N LYS A 240 -4.98 -2.47 -13.12
CA LYS A 240 -4.21 -1.45 -13.82
C LYS A 240 -4.84 -0.06 -13.72
N GLU A 241 -6.17 0.05 -13.78
CA GLU A 241 -6.88 1.33 -13.65
C GLU A 241 -6.63 2.00 -12.29
N ILE A 242 -6.48 1.23 -11.22
CA ILE A 242 -6.30 1.75 -9.86
C ILE A 242 -4.82 1.96 -9.48
N GLN A 243 -3.89 1.17 -10.01
CA GLN A 243 -2.48 1.18 -9.61
C GLN A 243 -1.52 1.82 -10.63
N ASP A 244 -1.92 2.01 -11.89
CA ASP A 244 -1.06 2.58 -12.93
C ASP A 244 -1.57 3.93 -13.49
N PRO A 245 -1.73 4.97 -12.65
CA PRO A 245 -2.25 6.26 -13.10
C PRO A 245 -1.31 7.02 -14.04
N LEU A 246 -0.04 6.61 -14.13
CA LEU A 246 0.98 7.22 -14.98
C LEU A 246 1.26 6.42 -16.25
N GLU A 247 0.47 5.37 -16.52
CA GLU A 247 0.62 4.49 -17.68
C GLU A 247 2.08 4.01 -17.86
N LEU A 248 2.66 3.56 -16.76
CA LEU A 248 4.02 3.04 -16.71
C LEU A 248 4.09 1.62 -17.28
N GLN A 249 3.00 0.86 -17.20
CA GLN A 249 2.90 -0.49 -17.74
C GLN A 249 2.39 -0.47 -19.18
N ASN A 250 3.00 -1.30 -20.03
CA ASN A 250 2.55 -1.49 -21.40
C ASN A 250 1.27 -2.35 -21.45
N PRO A 251 0.54 -2.37 -22.58
CA PRO A 251 -0.57 -3.30 -22.77
C PRO A 251 -0.08 -4.76 -22.68
N GLY A 252 -0.73 -5.57 -21.84
CA GLY A 252 -0.41 -6.99 -21.65
C GLY A 252 0.65 -7.29 -20.59
N ASP A 253 1.22 -6.26 -19.95
CA ASP A 253 2.11 -6.48 -18.80
C ASP A 253 1.33 -7.04 -17.61
N PRO A 254 1.96 -7.91 -16.80
CA PRO A 254 1.38 -8.33 -15.53
C PRO A 254 1.18 -7.12 -14.60
N PRO A 255 0.17 -7.15 -13.72
CA PRO A 255 -0.14 -5.99 -12.86
C PRO A 255 0.86 -5.77 -11.72
N HIS A 256 1.83 -6.67 -11.53
CA HIS A 256 2.82 -6.61 -10.46
C HIS A 256 4.16 -6.11 -10.99
N GLU A 257 5.07 -5.65 -10.12
CA GLU A 257 6.42 -5.31 -10.56
C GLU A 257 7.27 -6.57 -10.84
N GLY A 258 8.14 -6.48 -11.85
CA GLY A 258 8.99 -7.60 -12.25
C GLY A 258 9.92 -7.24 -13.42
N LEU A 259 10.32 -8.24 -14.21
CA LEU A 259 11.31 -8.07 -15.27
C LEU A 259 10.84 -7.13 -16.39
N HIS A 260 9.54 -7.17 -16.72
CA HIS A 260 8.94 -6.24 -17.68
C HIS A 260 9.08 -4.79 -17.21
N THR A 261 8.95 -4.51 -15.91
CA THR A 261 9.12 -3.17 -15.33
C THR A 261 10.51 -2.61 -15.63
N PHE A 262 11.56 -3.43 -15.51
CA PHE A 262 12.92 -3.04 -15.85
C PHE A 262 13.08 -2.73 -17.35
N TYR A 263 12.56 -3.58 -18.24
CA TYR A 263 12.68 -3.36 -19.68
C TYR A 263 11.88 -2.14 -20.14
N ASN A 264 10.68 -1.93 -19.60
CA ASN A 264 9.87 -0.75 -19.85
C ASN A 264 10.58 0.52 -19.37
N ALA A 265 11.17 0.50 -18.17
CA ALA A 265 11.95 1.61 -17.65
C ALA A 265 13.18 1.91 -18.51
N ARG A 266 13.87 0.88 -19.02
CA ARG A 266 15.01 1.02 -19.92
C ARG A 266 14.61 1.61 -21.26
N GLU A 267 13.51 1.15 -21.86
CA GLU A 267 12.98 1.69 -23.11
C GLU A 267 12.54 3.14 -22.93
N ARG A 268 11.81 3.44 -21.85
CA ARG A 268 11.41 4.80 -21.48
C ARG A 268 12.61 5.71 -21.34
N MET A 269 13.65 5.29 -20.63
CA MET A 269 14.91 6.06 -20.51
C MET A 269 15.53 6.35 -21.89
N ARG A 270 15.61 5.35 -22.77
CA ARG A 270 16.14 5.51 -24.14
C ARG A 270 15.29 6.47 -24.97
N ARG A 271 13.96 6.36 -24.89
CA ARG A 271 13.01 7.25 -25.56
C ARG A 271 13.19 8.70 -25.08
N ARG A 272 13.20 8.92 -23.77
CA ARG A 272 13.44 10.26 -23.17
C ARG A 272 14.77 10.85 -23.64
N ARG A 273 15.82 10.02 -23.74
CA ARG A 273 17.12 10.45 -24.27
C ARG A 273 17.07 10.82 -25.76
N LYS A 274 16.36 10.03 -26.58
CA LYS A 274 16.14 10.29 -28.01
C LYS A 274 15.37 11.60 -28.23
N ASN A 275 14.35 11.83 -27.40
CA ASN A 275 13.51 13.04 -27.41
C ASN A 275 14.20 14.26 -26.76
N ARG A 276 15.42 14.11 -26.23
CA ARG A 276 16.18 15.16 -25.52
C ARG A 276 15.46 15.71 -24.27
N GLU A 277 14.58 14.92 -23.66
CA GLU A 277 13.91 15.25 -22.39
C GLU A 277 14.85 15.11 -21.18
N VAL A 278 15.96 14.39 -21.35
CA VAL A 278 16.97 14.15 -20.31
C VAL A 278 18.38 14.44 -20.84
N GLY A 279 19.25 14.88 -19.94
CA GLY A 279 20.64 15.24 -20.25
C GLY A 279 21.49 14.06 -20.71
N PHE A 280 22.66 14.37 -21.29
CA PHE A 280 23.60 13.38 -21.83
C PHE A 280 24.06 12.32 -20.81
N PHE A 281 24.29 12.73 -19.55
CA PHE A 281 24.75 11.85 -18.48
C PHE A 281 23.65 11.02 -17.82
N TYR A 282 22.37 11.28 -18.11
CA TYR A 282 21.25 10.57 -17.48
C TYR A 282 21.30 9.04 -17.71
N PRO A 283 21.54 8.53 -18.93
CA PRO A 283 21.68 7.08 -19.14
C PRO A 283 22.85 6.46 -18.38
N PHE A 284 23.98 7.17 -18.24
CA PHE A 284 25.13 6.69 -17.49
C PHE A 284 24.75 6.43 -16.02
N TRP A 285 24.15 7.42 -15.37
CA TRP A 285 23.70 7.27 -13.98
C TRP A 285 22.57 6.24 -13.83
N TRP A 286 21.67 6.16 -14.80
CA TRP A 286 20.61 5.15 -14.84
C TRP A 286 21.20 3.74 -14.85
N TYR A 287 22.18 3.47 -15.73
CA TYR A 287 22.82 2.16 -15.79
C TYR A 287 23.69 1.88 -14.57
N LEU A 288 24.41 2.88 -14.05
CA LEU A 288 25.21 2.74 -12.83
C LEU A 288 24.35 2.32 -11.64
N TYR A 289 23.22 2.99 -11.41
CA TYR A 289 22.28 2.63 -10.35
C TYR A 289 21.82 1.16 -10.44
N HIS A 290 21.48 0.69 -11.64
CA HIS A 290 21.06 -0.69 -11.82
C HIS A 290 22.23 -1.67 -11.62
N VAL A 291 23.45 -1.36 -12.06
CA VAL A 291 24.62 -2.21 -11.78
C VAL A 291 24.89 -2.30 -10.27
N LEU A 292 24.79 -1.20 -9.54
CA LEU A 292 24.96 -1.15 -8.08
C LEU A 292 23.85 -1.90 -7.31
N THR A 293 22.76 -2.25 -7.97
CA THR A 293 21.64 -3.04 -7.41
C THR A 293 21.54 -4.44 -8.02
N LEU A 294 22.64 -4.98 -8.57
CA LEU A 294 22.71 -6.30 -9.22
C LEU A 294 21.81 -6.46 -10.45
N TRP A 295 21.62 -5.39 -11.19
CA TRP A 295 20.97 -5.32 -12.50
C TRP A 295 19.53 -5.86 -12.48
N THR A 296 19.24 -6.93 -13.21
CA THR A 296 17.91 -7.53 -13.31
C THR A 296 17.64 -8.59 -12.24
N LEU A 297 18.63 -8.99 -11.44
CA LEU A 297 18.49 -10.04 -10.44
C LEU A 297 17.36 -9.76 -9.43
N PRO A 298 17.21 -8.53 -8.88
CA PRO A 298 16.09 -8.23 -7.99
C PRO A 298 14.71 -8.50 -8.62
N ASN A 299 14.55 -8.21 -9.92
CA ASN A 299 13.29 -8.42 -10.62
C ASN A 299 12.92 -9.90 -10.72
N TYR A 300 13.89 -10.77 -10.98
CA TYR A 300 13.67 -12.22 -11.00
C TYR A 300 13.29 -12.76 -9.62
N LEU A 301 13.88 -12.22 -8.55
CA LEU A 301 13.57 -12.60 -7.18
C LEU A 301 12.18 -12.12 -6.76
N THR A 302 11.77 -10.92 -7.16
CA THR A 302 10.40 -10.43 -6.98
C THR A 302 9.39 -11.34 -7.70
N GLU A 303 9.64 -11.72 -8.96
CA GLU A 303 8.76 -12.67 -9.66
C GLU A 303 8.74 -14.07 -9.02
N TRP A 304 9.86 -14.52 -8.45
CA TRP A 304 9.90 -15.76 -7.67
C TRP A 304 9.05 -15.62 -6.38
N GLU A 305 9.20 -14.53 -5.65
CA GLU A 305 8.47 -14.25 -4.42
C GLU A 305 6.96 -14.18 -4.67
N ILE A 306 6.54 -13.48 -5.72
CA ILE A 306 5.14 -13.37 -6.14
C ILE A 306 4.57 -14.74 -6.50
N ARG A 307 5.30 -15.56 -7.26
CA ARG A 307 4.86 -16.94 -7.56
C ARG A 307 4.70 -17.75 -6.28
N ARG A 308 5.58 -17.56 -5.29
CA ARG A 308 5.50 -18.24 -4.01
C ARG A 308 4.29 -17.77 -3.19
N ILE A 309 4.06 -16.46 -3.11
CA ILE A 309 2.90 -15.87 -2.42
C ILE A 309 1.60 -16.38 -3.04
N LYS A 310 1.46 -16.34 -4.38
CA LYS A 310 0.27 -16.86 -5.07
C LYS A 310 0.04 -18.34 -4.81
N SER A 311 1.11 -19.14 -4.78
CA SER A 311 1.02 -20.57 -4.45
C SER A 311 0.58 -20.81 -3.01
N ILE A 312 1.05 -20.01 -2.06
CA ILE A 312 0.68 -20.14 -0.64
C ILE A 312 -0.76 -19.64 -0.44
N GLY A 313 -1.12 -18.46 -0.97
CA GLY A 313 -2.45 -17.87 -0.82
C GLY A 313 -3.57 -18.79 -1.30
N ARG A 314 -3.37 -19.49 -2.43
CA ARG A 314 -4.33 -20.50 -2.90
C ARG A 314 -4.54 -21.66 -1.94
N ALA A 315 -3.55 -22.01 -1.13
CA ALA A 315 -3.61 -23.15 -0.22
C ALA A 315 -4.29 -22.84 1.12
N VAL A 316 -4.48 -21.55 1.45
CA VAL A 316 -4.99 -21.11 2.77
C VAL A 316 -6.45 -20.66 2.71
N ILE A 317 -7.01 -20.44 1.51
CA ILE A 317 -8.40 -19.99 1.33
C ILE A 317 -9.38 -21.07 1.83
N PRO A 318 -10.30 -20.76 2.77
CA PRO A 318 -11.33 -21.71 3.22
C PRO A 318 -12.33 -22.07 2.11
N ASP A 319 -12.83 -23.31 2.11
CA ASP A 319 -13.79 -23.81 1.10
C ASP A 319 -15.04 -22.92 0.99
N ALA A 320 -15.57 -22.44 2.12
CA ALA A 320 -16.73 -21.56 2.14
C ALA A 320 -16.47 -20.21 1.42
N MET A 321 -15.26 -19.66 1.56
CA MET A 321 -14.85 -18.45 0.84
C MET A 321 -14.68 -18.74 -0.65
N GLN A 322 -14.17 -19.92 -1.01
CA GLN A 322 -14.02 -20.34 -2.40
C GLN A 322 -15.38 -20.48 -3.10
N SER A 323 -16.33 -21.19 -2.49
CA SER A 323 -17.69 -21.32 -3.06
C SER A 323 -18.43 -19.97 -3.12
N TRP A 324 -18.23 -19.11 -2.12
CA TRP A 324 -18.81 -17.76 -2.13
C TRP A 324 -18.23 -16.86 -3.24
N SER A 325 -16.97 -17.12 -3.65
CA SER A 325 -16.29 -16.40 -4.72
C SER A 325 -16.67 -16.87 -6.14
N GLU A 326 -17.52 -17.89 -6.28
CA GLU A 326 -18.01 -18.36 -7.58
C GLU A 326 -18.97 -17.34 -8.22
N PRO A 327 -18.96 -17.23 -9.57
CA PRO A 327 -19.80 -16.28 -10.28
C PRO A 327 -21.29 -16.59 -10.10
N LEU A 328 -22.08 -15.55 -9.88
CA LEU A 328 -23.53 -15.61 -9.87
C LEU A 328 -24.11 -15.24 -11.24
N PRO A 329 -25.25 -15.85 -11.63
CA PRO A 329 -26.04 -15.37 -12.77
C PRO A 329 -26.42 -13.89 -12.59
N PRO A 330 -26.41 -13.07 -13.67
CA PRO A 330 -26.73 -11.64 -13.60
C PRO A 330 -28.07 -11.31 -12.92
N GLU A 331 -29.03 -12.22 -12.99
CA GLU A 331 -30.35 -12.07 -12.37
C GLU A 331 -30.30 -12.13 -10.85
N GLN A 332 -29.26 -12.75 -10.28
CA GLN A 332 -29.05 -12.92 -8.84
C GLN A 332 -28.11 -11.87 -8.25
N TRP A 333 -27.64 -10.91 -9.06
CA TRP A 333 -26.76 -9.86 -8.56
C TRP A 333 -27.49 -8.94 -7.60
N ALA A 334 -26.90 -8.74 -6.43
CA ALA A 334 -27.42 -7.82 -5.43
C ALA A 334 -27.37 -6.39 -5.97
N LYS A 335 -28.43 -5.62 -5.73
CA LYS A 335 -28.54 -4.23 -6.19
C LYS A 335 -28.25 -3.26 -5.04
N PRO A 336 -27.71 -2.06 -5.34
CA PRO A 336 -27.58 -0.99 -4.36
C PRO A 336 -28.93 -0.65 -3.71
N SER A 337 -28.92 -0.33 -2.43
CA SER A 337 -30.15 0.12 -1.75
C SER A 337 -30.65 1.45 -2.31
N ALA A 338 -31.96 1.67 -2.20
CA ALA A 338 -32.57 2.96 -2.57
C ALA A 338 -32.02 4.12 -1.73
N GLU A 339 -31.65 3.85 -0.47
CA GLU A 339 -31.01 4.82 0.42
C GLU A 339 -29.64 5.22 -0.12
N LEU A 340 -28.77 4.26 -0.45
CA LEU A 340 -27.44 4.54 -0.98
C LEU A 340 -27.51 5.34 -2.30
N LEU A 341 -28.42 4.97 -3.21
CA LEU A 341 -28.59 5.69 -4.49
C LEU A 341 -29.05 7.13 -4.26
N ARG A 342 -30.05 7.34 -3.40
CA ARG A 342 -30.57 8.66 -3.07
C ARG A 342 -29.49 9.54 -2.42
N LEU A 343 -28.80 9.03 -1.41
CA LEU A 343 -27.74 9.77 -0.72
C LEU A 343 -26.55 10.07 -1.64
N SER A 344 -26.18 9.13 -2.51
CA SER A 344 -25.11 9.34 -3.49
C SER A 344 -25.45 10.47 -4.48
N GLN A 345 -26.71 10.56 -4.92
CA GLN A 345 -27.18 11.68 -5.74
C GLN A 345 -27.15 13.01 -4.97
N SER A 346 -27.57 13.01 -3.70
CA SER A 346 -27.51 14.19 -2.84
C SER A 346 -26.08 14.69 -2.62
N VAL A 347 -25.11 13.77 -2.43
CA VAL A 347 -23.68 14.10 -2.31
C VAL A 347 -23.18 14.77 -3.59
N LYS A 348 -23.48 14.19 -4.77
CA LYS A 348 -23.07 14.76 -6.08
C LYS A 348 -23.68 16.15 -6.29
N ALA A 349 -24.97 16.31 -6.05
CA ALA A 349 -25.66 17.60 -6.17
C ALA A 349 -25.11 18.65 -5.20
N LEU A 350 -24.72 18.24 -3.98
CA LEU A 350 -24.11 19.14 -3.00
C LEU A 350 -22.69 19.55 -3.41
N ARG A 351 -21.90 18.61 -3.98
CA ARG A 351 -20.57 18.91 -4.55
C ARG A 351 -20.66 19.94 -5.65
N ASP A 352 -21.59 19.79 -6.60
CA ASP A 352 -21.75 20.73 -7.72
C ASP A 352 -22.05 22.15 -7.24
N LYS A 353 -22.83 22.28 -6.16
CA LYS A 353 -23.15 23.58 -5.53
C LYS A 353 -22.00 24.13 -4.70
N ARG A 354 -21.26 23.27 -3.99
CA ARG A 354 -20.21 23.63 -3.02
C ARG A 354 -18.96 22.76 -3.21
N PRO A 355 -18.16 23.03 -4.26
CA PRO A 355 -16.99 22.20 -4.59
C PRO A 355 -15.90 22.22 -3.52
N SER A 356 -15.74 23.36 -2.82
CA SER A 356 -14.71 23.58 -1.79
C SER A 356 -15.04 23.02 -0.40
N GLN A 357 -16.25 22.47 -0.21
CA GLN A 357 -16.64 21.90 1.08
C GLN A 357 -15.78 20.66 1.40
N ASN A 358 -15.37 20.52 2.66
CA ASN A 358 -14.67 19.32 3.13
C ASN A 358 -15.55 18.07 2.96
N LEU A 359 -14.93 16.95 2.59
CA LEU A 359 -15.57 15.64 2.44
C LEU A 359 -16.44 15.24 3.65
N ALA A 360 -15.88 15.28 4.86
CA ALA A 360 -16.59 14.86 6.07
C ALA A 360 -17.84 15.72 6.33
N SER A 361 -17.69 17.04 6.18
CA SER A 361 -18.81 17.98 6.33
C SER A 361 -19.90 17.76 5.28
N ARG A 362 -19.52 17.43 4.04
CA ARG A 362 -20.47 17.12 2.96
C ARG A 362 -21.29 15.88 3.29
N PHE A 363 -20.65 14.80 3.74
CA PHE A 363 -21.33 13.56 4.12
C PHE A 363 -22.25 13.77 5.33
N ALA A 364 -21.76 14.48 6.35
CA ALA A 364 -22.56 14.80 7.53
C ALA A 364 -23.81 15.62 7.18
N GLU A 365 -23.69 16.62 6.29
CA GLU A 365 -24.81 17.45 5.87
C GLU A 365 -25.88 16.65 5.12
N VAL A 366 -25.47 15.79 4.18
CA VAL A 366 -26.39 14.95 3.41
C VAL A 366 -27.14 13.98 4.32
N LEU A 367 -26.44 13.31 5.24
CA LEU A 367 -27.06 12.38 6.18
C LEU A 367 -27.97 13.07 7.20
N GLN A 368 -27.63 14.30 7.60
CA GLN A 368 -28.49 15.08 8.49
C GLN A 368 -29.78 15.50 7.79
N ALA A 369 -29.69 16.02 6.56
CA ALA A 369 -30.86 16.38 5.75
C ALA A 369 -31.77 15.16 5.48
N ASP A 370 -31.17 13.99 5.33
CA ASP A 370 -31.90 12.73 5.16
C ASP A 370 -32.73 12.35 6.39
N ARG A 371 -32.11 12.44 7.57
CA ARG A 371 -32.77 12.18 8.85
C ARG A 371 -33.90 13.16 9.13
N ASP A 372 -33.73 14.40 8.71
CA ASP A 372 -34.74 15.44 8.90
C ASP A 372 -35.92 15.30 7.93
N THR A 373 -35.74 14.63 6.79
CA THR A 373 -36.83 14.29 5.85
C THR A 373 -37.53 12.98 6.18
N ALA A 374 -36.89 12.09 6.96
CA ALA A 374 -37.46 10.82 7.41
C ALA A 374 -38.29 10.94 8.71
N LYS A 375 -38.24 12.08 9.39
CA LYS A 375 -39.10 12.43 10.53
C LYS A 375 -40.34 13.16 10.05
#